data_AF-A0A5C7ITP9-F1
#
_entry.id   AF-A0A5C7ITP9-F1
#
_cell.length_a   1.000
_cell.length_b   1.000
_cell.length_c   1.000
_cell.angle_alpha   90.00
_cell.angle_beta   90.00
_cell.angle_gamma   90.00
#
_symmetry.space_group_name_H-M   'P 1'
#
loop_
_entity.id
_entity.type
_entity.pdbx_description
1 polymer ?
#
loop_
_entity_poly.entity_id
_entity_poly.type
_entity_poly.pdbx_seq_one_letter_code
_entity_poly.pdbx_strand_id
1 'polypeptide(L)'
;MFSSNYSMLRVKPIAAAALQAINQKKDDNGVFFNLKAYFKCAHECFDRTRKQEEISNCVEYCSVPVVNSQQYFESEMAKFQERLNRSLMVCQDKFESAKLQKTGSDAIIVLESCVDQTIDEGIKSLPHLVGRLKSQFSIKD
;
A
#
# COMPACT_ATOMS: atom_id res chain seq x y z
N MET A 1 -7.40 -12.36 35.73
CA MET A 1 -8.25 -11.63 34.75
C MET A 1 -7.51 -10.50 34.00
N PHE A 2 -6.22 -10.22 34.28
CA PHE A 2 -5.50 -9.06 33.71
C PHE A 2 -4.60 -9.32 32.48
N SER A 3 -4.31 -10.57 32.09
CA SER A 3 -3.37 -10.85 30.98
C SER A 3 -3.97 -10.85 29.56
N SER A 4 -5.29 -10.96 29.41
CA SER A 4 -5.94 -11.08 28.08
C SER A 4 -5.99 -9.76 27.29
N ASN A 5 -5.83 -8.61 27.95
CA ASN A 5 -5.83 -7.28 27.30
C ASN A 5 -4.44 -6.87 26.77
N TYR A 6 -3.36 -7.46 27.29
CA TYR A 6 -1.99 -7.02 26.97
C TYR A 6 -1.51 -7.51 25.59
N SER A 7 -2.00 -8.67 25.14
CA SER A 7 -1.66 -9.28 23.84
C SER A 7 -2.41 -8.64 22.67
N MET A 8 -3.69 -8.31 22.84
CA MET A 8 -4.48 -7.58 21.82
C MET A 8 -3.99 -6.14 21.61
N LEU A 9 -3.37 -5.54 22.64
CA LEU A 9 -2.71 -4.22 22.55
C LEU A 9 -1.44 -4.22 21.70
N ARG A 10 -0.79 -5.36 21.43
CA ARG A 10 0.46 -5.43 20.63
C ARG A 10 0.26 -5.66 19.13
N VAL A 11 -0.86 -6.22 18.71
CA VAL A 11 -1.07 -6.60 17.28
C VAL A 11 -1.56 -5.42 16.43
N LYS A 12 -2.48 -4.59 16.96
CA LYS A 12 -2.93 -3.34 16.32
C LYS A 12 -1.79 -2.39 15.91
N PRO A 13 -0.79 -2.10 16.76
CA PRO A 13 0.27 -1.15 16.42
C PRO A 13 1.24 -1.69 15.36
N ILE A 14 1.46 -3.01 15.25
CA ILE A 14 2.39 -3.58 14.26
C ILE A 14 1.82 -3.44 12.84
N ALA A 15 0.54 -3.78 12.67
CA ALA A 15 -0.14 -3.59 11.39
C ALA A 15 -0.21 -2.10 11.02
N ALA A 16 -0.59 -1.24 11.97
CA ALA A 16 -0.66 0.21 11.76
C ALA A 16 0.72 0.85 11.45
N ALA A 17 1.79 0.38 12.10
CA ALA A 17 3.16 0.85 11.84
C ALA A 17 3.68 0.40 10.47
N ALA A 18 3.40 -0.84 10.06
CA ALA A 18 3.73 -1.32 8.72
C ALA A 18 2.97 -0.53 7.64
N LEU A 19 1.68 -0.25 7.88
CA LEU A 19 0.83 0.62 7.07
C LEU A 19 1.36 2.05 6.97
N GLN A 20 1.75 2.66 8.09
CA GLN A 20 2.32 4.01 8.14
C GLN A 20 3.66 4.08 7.42
N ALA A 21 4.54 3.08 7.57
CA ALA A 21 5.84 3.05 6.90
C ALA A 21 5.69 2.94 5.36
N ILE A 22 4.69 2.18 4.89
CA ILE A 22 4.35 2.11 3.46
C ILE A 22 3.85 3.47 2.95
N ASN A 23 3.02 4.16 3.74
CA ASN A 23 2.48 5.47 3.36
C ASN A 23 3.53 6.59 3.40
N GLN A 24 4.42 6.62 4.39
CA GLN A 24 5.46 7.67 4.50
C GLN A 24 6.46 7.62 3.35
N LYS A 25 6.83 6.42 2.88
CA LYS A 25 7.81 6.27 1.79
C LYS A 25 7.27 6.74 0.43
N LYS A 26 5.95 6.92 0.33
CA LYS A 26 5.24 7.51 -0.81
C LYS A 26 5.57 8.99 -0.99
N ASP A 27 5.80 9.73 0.09
CA ASP A 27 5.76 11.19 0.06
C ASP A 27 7.06 11.80 -0.50
N ASP A 28 8.25 11.37 -0.07
CA ASP A 28 9.48 12.04 -0.53
C ASP A 28 9.91 11.62 -1.94
N ASN A 29 9.94 10.31 -2.22
CA ASN A 29 10.36 9.79 -3.52
C ASN A 29 9.29 9.98 -4.60
N GLY A 30 8.02 9.93 -4.22
CA GLY A 30 6.89 10.13 -5.14
C GLY A 30 6.82 11.57 -5.64
N VAL A 31 7.01 12.56 -4.77
CA VAL A 31 7.02 13.99 -5.15
C VAL A 31 8.13 14.29 -6.14
N PHE A 32 9.36 13.81 -5.89
CA PHE A 32 10.48 14.05 -6.81
C PHE A 32 10.26 13.39 -8.19
N PHE A 33 9.78 12.15 -8.22
CA PHE A 33 9.49 11.44 -9.46
C PHE A 33 8.40 12.16 -10.29
N ASN A 34 7.31 12.56 -9.63
CA ASN A 34 6.19 13.26 -10.26
C ASN A 34 6.62 14.61 -10.84
N LEU A 35 7.41 15.37 -10.08
CA LEU A 35 7.89 16.67 -10.51
C LEU A 35 8.84 16.53 -11.71
N LYS A 36 9.73 15.53 -11.69
CA LYS A 36 10.61 15.22 -12.82
C LYS A 36 9.83 14.83 -14.07
N ALA A 37 8.81 13.98 -13.95
CA ALA A 37 7.97 13.56 -15.07
C ALA A 37 7.19 14.74 -15.67
N TYR A 38 6.60 15.58 -14.81
CA TYR A 38 5.90 16.79 -15.22
C TYR A 38 6.82 17.72 -16.02
N PHE A 39 8.00 18.07 -15.49
CA PHE A 39 8.93 18.96 -16.19
C PHE A 39 9.45 18.40 -17.50
N LYS A 40 9.69 17.08 -17.58
CA LYS A 40 10.08 16.43 -18.84
C LYS A 40 8.99 16.59 -19.90
N CYS A 41 7.73 16.29 -19.55
CA CYS A 41 6.59 16.46 -20.46
C CYS A 41 6.42 17.92 -20.89
N ALA A 42 6.45 18.86 -19.92
CA ALA A 42 6.30 20.28 -20.20
C ALA A 42 7.40 20.79 -21.14
N HIS A 43 8.65 20.32 -20.97
CA HIS A 43 9.75 20.65 -21.87
C HIS A 43 9.50 20.18 -23.31
N GLU A 44 8.92 18.99 -23.50
CA GLU A 44 8.58 18.45 -24.82
C GLU A 44 7.41 19.20 -25.51
N CYS A 45 6.60 19.95 -24.75
CA CYS A 45 5.53 20.79 -25.29
C CYS A 45 6.02 22.10 -25.93
N PHE A 46 7.21 22.59 -25.58
CA PHE A 46 7.74 23.86 -26.09
C PHE A 46 8.36 23.68 -27.48
N ASP A 47 7.54 23.90 -28.50
CA ASP A 47 7.91 23.82 -29.91
C ASP A 47 7.68 25.17 -30.60
N ARG A 48 8.68 25.64 -31.34
CA ARG A 48 8.64 26.93 -32.07
C ARG A 48 7.61 26.96 -33.20
N THR A 49 7.13 25.79 -33.64
CA THR A 49 6.12 25.67 -34.70
C THR A 49 4.69 25.76 -34.19
N ARG A 50 4.47 25.62 -32.87
CA ARG A 50 3.16 25.61 -32.23
C ARG A 50 2.71 26.99 -31.81
N LYS A 51 1.39 27.20 -31.80
CA LYS A 51 0.79 28.42 -31.25
C LYS A 51 0.77 28.37 -29.72
N GLN A 52 0.70 29.55 -29.08
CA GLN A 52 0.65 29.66 -27.62
C GLN A 52 -0.47 28.81 -26.98
N GLU A 53 -1.65 28.77 -27.60
CA GLU A 53 -2.80 28.00 -27.12
C GLU A 53 -2.55 26.48 -27.17
N GLU A 54 -1.88 26.01 -28.23
CA GLU A 54 -1.51 24.60 -28.39
C GLU A 54 -0.45 24.17 -27.36
N ILE A 55 0.49 25.07 -27.04
CA ILE A 55 1.48 24.85 -25.99
C ILE A 55 0.81 24.80 -24.61
N SER A 56 -0.11 25.73 -24.33
CA SER A 56 -0.85 25.79 -23.06
C SER A 56 -1.65 24.50 -22.84
N ASN A 57 -2.43 24.08 -23.84
CA ASN A 57 -3.20 22.84 -23.76
C ASN A 57 -2.28 21.62 -23.54
N CYS A 58 -1.14 21.54 -24.26
CA CYS A 58 -0.18 20.45 -24.07
C CYS A 58 0.35 20.36 -22.64
N VAL A 59 0.74 21.49 -22.05
CA VAL A 59 1.30 21.53 -20.68
C VAL A 59 0.25 21.18 -19.62
N GLU A 60 -1.01 21.56 -19.82
CA GLU A 60 -2.10 21.17 -18.91
C GLU A 60 -2.26 19.64 -18.84
N TYR A 61 -2.16 18.96 -20.00
CA TYR A 61 -2.24 17.50 -20.08
C TYR A 61 -1.06 16.78 -19.43
N CYS A 62 0.09 17.44 -19.19
CA CYS A 62 1.24 16.82 -18.53
C CYS A 62 0.97 16.41 -17.06
N SER A 63 -0.03 17.01 -16.42
CA SER A 63 -0.44 16.65 -15.05
C SER A 63 -1.28 15.36 -15.00
N VAL A 64 -1.99 15.02 -16.08
CA VAL A 64 -2.95 13.91 -16.11
C VAL A 64 -2.28 12.55 -15.86
N PRO A 65 -1.17 12.18 -16.53
CA PRO A 65 -0.48 10.91 -16.26
C PRO A 65 0.00 10.77 -14.82
N VAL A 66 0.42 11.89 -14.21
CA VAL A 66 0.90 11.94 -12.82
C VAL A 66 -0.25 11.64 -11.86
N VAL A 67 -1.38 12.33 -12.01
CA VAL A 67 -2.58 12.12 -11.18
C VAL A 67 -3.13 10.71 -11.33
N ASN A 68 -3.23 10.22 -12.56
CA ASN A 68 -3.71 8.85 -12.83
C ASN A 68 -2.80 7.80 -12.18
N SER A 69 -1.49 8.01 -12.25
CA SER A 69 -0.52 7.08 -11.66
C SER A 69 -0.64 7.06 -10.13
N GLN A 70 -0.82 8.22 -9.52
CA GLN A 70 -1.02 8.36 -8.08
C GLN A 70 -2.31 7.67 -7.62
N GLN A 71 -3.43 7.91 -8.31
CA GLN A 71 -4.71 7.28 -8.00
C GLN A 71 -4.65 5.75 -8.12
N TYR A 72 -3.97 5.24 -9.15
CA TYR A 72 -3.78 3.80 -9.32
C TYR A 72 -2.94 3.20 -8.19
N PHE A 73 -1.83 3.85 -7.82
CA PHE A 73 -1.01 3.44 -6.70
C PHE A 73 -1.81 3.39 -5.38
N GLU A 74 -2.57 4.45 -5.11
CA GLU A 74 -3.43 4.54 -3.93
C GLU A 74 -4.49 3.44 -3.90
N SER A 75 -5.13 3.16 -5.04
CA SER A 75 -6.11 2.08 -5.17
C SER A 75 -5.49 0.70 -4.89
N GLU A 76 -4.32 0.43 -5.46
CA GLU A 76 -3.62 -0.84 -5.28
C GLU A 76 -3.13 -1.03 -3.84
N MET A 77 -2.67 0.04 -3.20
CA MET A 77 -2.36 0.02 -1.76
C MET A 77 -3.62 -0.22 -0.95
N ALA A 78 -4.72 0.51 -1.18
CA ALA A 78 -5.97 0.33 -0.42
C ALA A 78 -6.47 -1.13 -0.48
N LYS A 79 -6.43 -1.76 -1.65
CA LYS A 79 -6.78 -3.19 -1.80
C LYS A 79 -5.85 -4.11 -1.01
N PHE A 80 -4.54 -3.82 -1.00
CA PHE A 80 -3.59 -4.60 -0.21
C PHE A 80 -3.84 -4.45 1.29
N GLN A 81 -4.13 -3.23 1.75
CA GLN A 81 -4.47 -2.94 3.14
C GLN A 81 -5.78 -3.62 3.57
N GLU A 82 -6.81 -3.60 2.72
CA GLU A 82 -8.08 -4.28 2.99
C GLU A 82 -7.88 -5.79 3.17
N ARG A 83 -7.09 -6.42 2.28
CA ARG A 83 -6.77 -7.84 2.39
C ARG A 83 -6.07 -8.18 3.71
N LEU A 84 -5.06 -7.41 4.08
CA LEU A 84 -4.35 -7.60 5.36
C LEU A 84 -5.29 -7.44 6.56
N ASN A 85 -6.10 -6.40 6.59
CA ASN A 85 -7.06 -6.17 7.67
C ASN A 85 -8.07 -7.31 7.79
N ARG A 86 -8.54 -7.85 6.66
CA ARG A 86 -9.44 -9.01 6.64
C ARG A 86 -8.76 -10.26 7.19
N SER A 87 -7.50 -10.53 6.81
CA SER A 87 -6.74 -11.66 7.34
C SER A 87 -6.51 -11.55 8.86
N LEU A 88 -6.25 -10.34 9.37
CA LEU A 88 -6.12 -10.12 10.81
C LEU A 88 -7.42 -10.36 11.57
N MET A 89 -8.58 -10.02 10.98
CA MET A 89 -9.89 -10.37 11.57
C MET A 89 -10.08 -11.89 11.67
N VAL A 90 -9.65 -12.65 10.66
CA VAL A 90 -9.67 -14.12 10.70
C VAL A 90 -8.80 -14.67 11.84
N CYS A 91 -7.64 -14.06 12.09
CA CYS A 91 -6.81 -14.45 13.22
C CYS A 91 -7.46 -14.17 14.58
N GLN A 92 -8.20 -13.07 14.68
CA GLN A 92 -9.00 -12.77 15.86
C GLN A 92 -10.11 -13.80 16.09
N ASP A 93 -10.83 -14.21 15.05
CA ASP A 93 -11.89 -15.22 15.15
C ASP A 93 -11.33 -16.58 15.58
N LYS A 94 -10.16 -16.96 15.06
CA LYS A 94 -9.43 -18.18 15.47
C LYS A 94 -9.02 -18.13 16.94
N PHE A 95 -8.54 -16.98 17.41
CA PHE A 95 -8.18 -16.76 18.81
C PHE A 95 -9.38 -16.93 19.75
N GLU A 96 -10.49 -16.25 19.47
CA GLU A 96 -11.70 -16.36 20.30
C GLU A 96 -12.27 -17.79 20.29
N SER A 97 -12.20 -18.47 19.15
CA SER A 97 -12.59 -19.88 19.03
C SER A 97 -11.72 -20.81 19.88
N ALA A 98 -10.41 -20.60 19.91
CA ALA A 98 -9.49 -21.38 20.74
C ALA A 98 -9.70 -21.12 22.24
N LYS A 99 -10.02 -19.88 22.61
CA LYS A 99 -10.34 -19.51 24.00
C LYS A 99 -11.60 -20.21 24.53
N LEU A 100 -12.63 -20.36 23.70
CA LEU A 100 -13.86 -21.10 24.04
C LEU A 100 -13.58 -22.59 24.34
N GLN A 101 -12.53 -23.16 23.76
CA GLN A 101 -12.11 -24.55 23.99
C GLN A 101 -11.32 -24.74 25.31
N LYS A 102 -11.21 -23.69 26.15
CA LYS A 102 -10.55 -23.68 27.47
C LYS A 102 -9.03 -23.98 27.46
N THR A 103 -8.36 -23.86 26.33
CA THR A 103 -6.90 -23.96 26.20
C THR A 103 -6.25 -22.57 26.16
N GLY A 104 -6.28 -21.87 27.30
CA GLY A 104 -5.91 -20.44 27.36
C GLY A 104 -4.48 -20.09 26.89
N SER A 105 -3.50 -20.96 27.10
CA SER A 105 -2.14 -20.80 26.56
C SER A 105 -2.07 -21.07 25.06
N ASP A 106 -2.79 -22.08 24.60
CA ASP A 106 -2.76 -22.52 23.20
C ASP A 106 -3.46 -21.51 22.29
N ALA A 107 -4.46 -20.78 22.81
CA ALA A 107 -5.12 -19.70 22.08
C ALA A 107 -4.12 -18.60 21.67
N ILE A 108 -3.16 -18.25 22.53
CA ILE A 108 -2.15 -17.24 22.20
C ILE A 108 -1.22 -17.76 21.09
N ILE A 109 -0.78 -19.02 21.17
CA ILE A 109 0.05 -19.65 20.14
C ILE A 109 -0.67 -19.68 18.78
N VAL A 110 -1.97 -19.97 18.79
CA VAL A 110 -2.82 -19.94 17.58
C VAL A 110 -2.89 -18.54 16.97
N LEU A 111 -3.00 -17.50 17.79
CA LEU A 111 -3.01 -16.12 17.32
C LEU A 111 -1.68 -15.72 16.71
N GLU A 112 -0.56 -15.97 17.41
CA GLU A 112 0.79 -15.67 16.94
C GLU A 112 1.08 -16.37 15.61
N SER A 113 0.83 -17.68 15.53
CA SER A 113 1.03 -18.44 14.30
C SER A 113 0.15 -17.94 13.14
N CYS A 114 -1.08 -17.50 13.41
CA CYS A 114 -1.95 -16.94 12.37
C CYS A 114 -1.46 -15.58 11.86
N VAL A 115 -0.98 -14.72 12.75
CA VAL A 115 -0.42 -13.41 12.38
C VAL A 115 0.86 -13.60 11.57
N ASP A 116 1.74 -14.52 11.96
CA ASP A 116 2.96 -14.83 11.19
C ASP A 116 2.63 -15.30 9.78
N GLN A 117 1.65 -16.22 9.62
CA GLN A 117 1.17 -16.66 8.31
C GLN A 117 0.60 -15.50 7.48
N THR A 118 -0.18 -14.61 8.11
CA THR A 118 -0.75 -13.44 7.43
C THR A 118 0.34 -12.50 6.92
N ILE A 119 1.39 -12.28 7.71
CA ILE A 119 2.53 -11.45 7.32
C ILE A 119 3.30 -12.11 6.17
N ASP A 120 3.58 -13.41 6.27
CA ASP A 120 4.27 -14.18 5.22
C ASP A 120 3.51 -14.15 3.88
N GLU A 121 2.19 -14.34 3.91
CA GLU A 121 1.33 -14.21 2.73
C GLU A 121 1.32 -12.78 2.19
N GLY A 122 1.27 -11.79 3.08
CA GLY A 122 1.41 -10.38 2.74
C GLY A 122 2.70 -10.11 1.95
N ILE A 123 3.84 -10.56 2.48
CA ILE A 123 5.17 -10.44 1.87
C ILE A 123 5.21 -11.14 0.51
N LYS A 124 4.70 -12.38 0.42
CA LYS A 124 4.65 -13.14 -0.85
C LYS A 124 3.77 -12.47 -1.91
N SER A 125 2.81 -11.63 -1.51
CA SER A 125 1.95 -10.89 -2.44
C SER A 125 2.53 -9.54 -2.90
N LEU A 126 3.55 -9.01 -2.22
CA LEU A 126 4.21 -7.75 -2.59
C LEU A 126 4.79 -7.77 -4.01
N PRO A 127 5.47 -8.83 -4.50
CA PRO A 127 5.95 -8.89 -5.87
C PRO A 127 4.83 -8.74 -6.90
N HIS A 128 3.66 -9.34 -6.65
CA HIS A 128 2.51 -9.20 -7.55
C HIS A 128 1.95 -7.78 -7.56
N LEU A 129 1.91 -7.13 -6.40
CA LEU A 129 1.52 -5.72 -6.26
C LEU A 129 2.48 -4.81 -7.03
N VAL A 130 3.78 -4.99 -6.83
CA VAL A 130 4.83 -4.28 -7.57
C VAL A 130 4.73 -4.53 -9.07
N GLY A 131 4.46 -5.77 -9.50
CA GLY A 131 4.27 -6.11 -10.91
C GLY A 131 3.12 -5.33 -11.57
N ARG A 132 1.97 -5.21 -10.90
CA ARG A 132 0.83 -4.42 -11.40
C ARG A 132 1.16 -2.92 -11.49
N LEU A 133 1.87 -2.39 -10.50
CA LEU A 133 2.33 -1.00 -10.52
C LEU A 133 3.32 -0.76 -11.67
N LYS A 134 4.32 -1.64 -11.85
CA LYS A 134 5.29 -1.55 -12.95
C LYS A 134 4.61 -1.60 -14.32
N SER A 135 3.63 -2.49 -14.51
CA SER A 135 2.89 -2.57 -15.78
C SER A 135 2.11 -1.30 -16.07
N GLN A 136 1.50 -0.68 -15.04
CA GLN A 136 0.77 0.57 -15.22
C GLN A 136 1.70 1.74 -15.55
N PHE A 137 2.89 1.77 -14.96
CA PHE A 137 3.85 2.86 -15.15
C PHE A 137 4.83 2.64 -16.30
N SER A 138 4.70 1.53 -17.04
CA SER A 138 5.61 1.15 -18.13
C SER A 138 7.10 1.13 -17.71
N ILE A 139 7.37 0.78 -16.46
CA ILE A 139 8.74 0.63 -15.93
C ILE A 139 9.24 -0.75 -16.37
N LYS A 140 10.27 -0.79 -17.21
CA LYS A 140 10.96 -2.03 -17.60
C LYS A 140 11.93 -2.45 -16.49
N ASP A 141 12.02 -3.76 -16.25
CA ASP A 141 12.97 -4.38 -15.32
C ASP A 141 14.43 -4.13 -15.70
#